data_AF-B1C1J0-F1
#
_entry.id   AF-B1C1J0-F1
#
_cell.length_a   1.000
_cell.length_b   1.000
_cell.length_c   1.000
_cell.angle_alpha   90.00
_cell.angle_beta   90.00
_cell.angle_gamma   90.00
#
_symmetry.space_group_name_H-M   'P 1'
#
loop_
_entity.id
_entity.type
_entity.pdbx_description
1 polymer ?
#
loop_
_entity_poly.entity_id
_entity_poly.type
_entity_poly.pdbx_seq_one_letter_code
_entity_poly.pdbx_strand_id
1 'polypeptide(L)'
;MKEFDKLIREIKECRYCENKFDHEFHPVVWGHQNAKIMQIGQAPSNKVNQNLVPFSDLSGKRLLQWYQIDQGTFYNQDIFYLTSLAHCYPGKAAGSGDRPPPKCCYQKWLNQEMKLVNNEIYIIVGSYSAKLFFPDKKLTDLVFENQRLNNKLTIVLPHPSPLNMRWFKANLGFENRLVEIRKIIAAYCGLK
;
A
#
# COMPACT_ATOMS: atom_id res chain seq x y z
N MET A 1 17.26 20.39 7.83
CA MET A 1 16.07 19.54 7.54
C MET A 1 16.56 18.11 7.42
N LYS A 2 15.94 17.15 8.13
CA LYS A 2 16.35 15.74 8.04
C LYS A 2 16.07 15.20 6.63
N GLU A 3 16.82 14.19 6.19
CA GLU A 3 16.71 13.63 4.84
C GLU A 3 15.29 13.13 4.52
N PHE A 4 14.63 12.51 5.49
CA PHE A 4 13.23 12.08 5.38
C PHE A 4 12.27 13.25 5.15
N ASP A 5 12.37 14.33 5.94
CA ASP A 5 11.51 15.51 5.79
C ASP A 5 11.69 16.14 4.40
N LYS A 6 12.93 16.15 3.89
CA LYS A 6 13.24 16.59 2.53
C LYS A 6 12.52 15.73 1.49
N LEU A 7 12.63 14.39 1.61
CA LEU A 7 11.97 13.46 0.69
C LEU A 7 10.46 13.65 0.67
N ILE A 8 9.81 13.74 1.85
CA ILE A 8 8.36 13.91 1.92
C ILE A 8 7.91 15.23 1.28
N ARG A 9 8.67 16.31 1.46
CA ARG A 9 8.40 17.59 0.79
C ARG A 9 8.51 17.46 -0.73
N GLU A 10 9.59 16.86 -1.22
CA GLU A 10 9.82 16.66 -2.66
C GLU A 10 8.75 15.76 -3.31
N ILE A 11 8.25 14.73 -2.59
CA ILE A 11 7.14 13.91 -3.06
C ILE A 11 5.87 14.77 -3.19
N LYS A 12 5.52 15.56 -2.16
CA LYS A 12 4.30 16.39 -2.15
C LYS A 12 4.31 17.47 -3.25
N GLU A 13 5.49 17.98 -3.59
CA GLU A 13 5.69 18.98 -4.65
C GLU A 13 5.92 18.36 -6.04
N CYS A 14 5.93 17.04 -6.15
CA CYS A 14 6.26 16.35 -7.39
C CYS A 14 5.31 16.71 -8.54
N ARG A 15 5.90 17.01 -9.70
CA ARG A 15 5.24 17.21 -11.01
C ARG A 15 5.83 16.35 -12.15
N TYR A 16 6.70 15.40 -11.82
CA TYR A 16 7.54 14.67 -12.78
C TYR A 16 6.80 14.00 -13.94
N CYS A 17 5.59 13.49 -13.72
CA CYS A 17 4.81 12.81 -14.75
C CYS A 17 3.45 13.47 -15.00
N GLU A 18 3.35 14.77 -14.75
CA GLU A 18 2.10 15.52 -14.82
C GLU A 18 1.38 15.43 -16.16
N ASN A 19 2.16 15.46 -17.23
CA ASN A 19 1.70 15.35 -18.61
C ASN A 19 1.04 14.00 -18.97
N LYS A 20 1.05 13.01 -18.09
CA LYS A 20 0.38 11.72 -18.31
C LYS A 20 -1.08 11.69 -17.85
N PHE A 21 -1.56 12.77 -17.25
CA PHE A 21 -2.88 12.84 -16.65
C PHE A 21 -3.67 14.03 -17.16
N ASP A 22 -4.97 13.89 -17.04
CA ASP A 22 -6.02 14.80 -17.49
C ASP A 22 -6.71 15.52 -16.32
N HIS A 23 -6.11 15.46 -15.13
CA HIS A 23 -6.64 16.00 -13.88
C HIS A 23 -5.51 16.51 -12.97
N GLU A 24 -5.87 17.22 -11.91
CA GLU A 24 -4.92 17.77 -10.95
C GLU A 24 -4.11 16.72 -10.19
N PHE A 25 -2.86 17.08 -9.89
CA PHE A 25 -1.87 16.23 -9.26
C PHE A 25 -1.82 16.38 -7.76
N HIS A 26 -2.22 15.33 -7.04
CA HIS A 26 -2.05 15.27 -5.61
C HIS A 26 -1.24 14.04 -5.19
N PRO A 27 0.10 14.18 -5.05
CA PRO A 27 0.92 13.12 -4.47
C PRO A 27 0.51 12.86 -3.01
N VAL A 28 0.11 11.63 -2.72
CA VAL A 28 -0.31 11.16 -1.40
C VAL A 28 0.75 10.24 -0.82
N VAL A 29 1.26 10.61 0.35
CA VAL A 29 2.17 9.83 1.19
C VAL A 29 1.85 10.12 2.65
N TRP A 30 1.94 9.11 3.51
CA TRP A 30 1.57 9.23 4.93
C TRP A 30 2.48 8.39 5.80
N GLY A 31 3.04 8.98 6.86
CA GLY A 31 3.86 8.25 7.81
C GLY A 31 5.08 9.02 8.27
N HIS A 32 5.79 8.41 9.22
CA HIS A 32 7.04 8.90 9.76
C HIS A 32 8.20 7.95 9.42
N GLN A 33 9.44 8.44 9.51
CA GLN A 33 10.64 7.64 9.19
C GLN A 33 10.75 6.37 10.04
N ASN A 34 10.21 6.39 11.27
CA ASN A 34 10.28 5.29 12.23
C ASN A 34 9.01 4.45 12.30
N ALA A 35 8.12 4.55 11.30
CA ALA A 35 6.92 3.73 11.26
C ALA A 35 7.26 2.23 11.23
N LYS A 36 6.65 1.44 12.11
CA LYS A 36 6.94 0.00 12.23
C LYS A 36 6.53 -0.81 10.99
N ILE A 37 5.42 -0.45 10.36
CA ILE A 37 4.83 -1.12 9.22
C ILE A 37 4.91 -0.20 8.00
N MET A 38 5.49 -0.69 6.90
CA MET A 38 5.40 -0.01 5.60
C MET A 38 4.38 -0.74 4.72
N GLN A 39 3.24 -0.11 4.47
CA GLN A 39 2.18 -0.66 3.62
C GLN A 39 2.22 -0.01 2.24
N ILE A 40 2.38 -0.84 1.20
CA ILE A 40 2.58 -0.42 -0.18
C ILE A 40 1.40 -0.90 -1.03
N GLY A 41 0.54 0.04 -1.42
CA GLY A 41 -0.55 -0.16 -2.37
C GLY A 41 -0.14 0.05 -3.83
N GLN A 42 -1.12 0.06 -4.73
CA GLN A 42 -0.91 0.30 -6.16
C GLN A 42 -0.79 1.78 -6.47
N ALA A 43 -1.86 2.54 -6.20
CA ALA A 43 -1.96 3.98 -6.36
C ALA A 43 -3.19 4.49 -5.59
N PRO A 44 -3.28 5.79 -5.27
CA PRO A 44 -4.52 6.42 -4.81
C PRO A 44 -5.69 6.11 -5.75
N SER A 45 -6.90 6.02 -5.20
CA SER A 45 -8.15 6.08 -5.96
C SER A 45 -8.61 7.52 -6.14
N ASN A 46 -9.64 7.76 -6.95
CA ASN A 46 -10.22 9.10 -7.12
C ASN A 46 -10.67 9.71 -5.78
N LYS A 47 -11.21 8.89 -4.87
CA LYS A 47 -11.61 9.36 -3.54
C LYS A 47 -10.41 9.83 -2.72
N VAL A 48 -9.31 9.08 -2.78
CA VAL A 48 -8.04 9.47 -2.13
C VAL A 48 -7.47 10.74 -2.79
N ASN A 49 -7.61 10.89 -4.10
CA ASN A 49 -7.20 12.13 -4.80
C ASN A 49 -7.93 13.38 -4.30
N GLN A 50 -9.18 13.22 -3.85
CA GLN A 50 -10.02 14.32 -3.38
C GLN A 50 -9.77 14.69 -1.92
N ASN A 51 -9.47 13.71 -1.06
CA ASN A 51 -9.32 13.94 0.38
C ASN A 51 -7.89 13.83 0.92
N LEU A 52 -6.96 13.34 0.09
CA LEU A 52 -5.52 13.20 0.38
C LEU A 52 -5.20 12.28 1.57
N VAL A 53 -6.14 11.40 1.94
CA VAL A 53 -5.96 10.39 2.99
C VAL A 53 -5.81 9.01 2.34
N PRO A 54 -4.63 8.37 2.39
CA PRO A 54 -4.41 7.09 1.70
C PRO A 54 -5.32 6.00 2.27
N PHE A 55 -5.81 5.10 1.41
CA PHE A 55 -6.73 4.03 1.81
C PHE A 55 -8.04 4.53 2.49
N SER A 56 -8.46 5.78 2.29
CA SER A 56 -9.73 6.31 2.82
C SER A 56 -11.00 5.85 2.06
N ASP A 57 -10.83 4.94 1.10
CA ASP A 57 -11.88 4.37 0.28
C ASP A 57 -12.38 3.01 0.81
N LEU A 58 -13.21 2.31 0.03
CA LEU A 58 -13.76 1.01 0.41
C LEU A 58 -12.67 -0.05 0.62
N SER A 59 -11.52 0.10 -0.06
CA SER A 59 -10.41 -0.82 0.05
C SER A 59 -9.78 -0.75 1.45
N GLY A 60 -9.55 0.45 1.99
CA GLY A 60 -9.03 0.58 3.35
C GLY A 60 -10.05 0.29 4.44
N LYS A 61 -11.34 0.56 4.22
CA LYS A 61 -12.40 0.06 5.14
C LYS A 61 -12.32 -1.45 5.31
N ARG A 62 -12.08 -2.18 4.22
CA ARG A 62 -11.93 -3.63 4.26
C ARG A 62 -10.58 -4.07 4.84
N LEU A 63 -9.50 -3.31 4.65
CA LEU A 63 -8.23 -3.56 5.36
C LEU A 63 -8.40 -3.45 6.88
N LEU A 64 -9.09 -2.41 7.37
CA LEU A 64 -9.38 -2.26 8.80
C LEU A 64 -10.12 -3.47 9.35
N GLN A 65 -11.13 -3.97 8.63
CA GLN A 65 -11.86 -5.19 8.98
C GLN A 65 -10.97 -6.43 8.98
N TRP A 66 -10.09 -6.56 7.98
CA TRP A 66 -9.14 -7.66 7.89
C TRP A 66 -8.13 -7.65 9.03
N TYR A 67 -7.61 -6.48 9.37
CA TYR A 67 -6.60 -6.31 10.41
C TYR A 67 -7.20 -6.32 11.82
N GLN A 68 -8.52 -6.09 11.94
CA GLN A 68 -9.24 -5.91 13.20
C GLN A 68 -8.62 -4.80 14.08
N ILE A 69 -8.29 -3.68 13.46
CA ILE A 69 -7.79 -2.48 14.13
C ILE A 69 -8.70 -1.28 13.84
N ASP A 70 -8.69 -0.29 14.72
CA ASP A 70 -9.41 0.96 14.53
C ASP A 70 -8.68 1.92 13.57
N GLN A 71 -9.38 2.98 13.15
CA GLN A 71 -8.83 3.99 12.25
C GLN A 71 -7.68 4.78 12.85
N GLY A 72 -7.72 5.08 14.16
CA GLY A 72 -6.65 5.79 14.84
C GLY A 72 -5.35 5.00 14.81
N THR A 73 -5.41 3.70 15.05
CA THR A 73 -4.26 2.78 14.90
C THR A 73 -3.76 2.75 13.45
N PHE A 74 -4.65 2.57 12.47
CA PHE A 74 -4.27 2.46 11.05
C PHE A 74 -3.66 3.75 10.47
N TYR A 75 -4.10 4.92 10.94
CA TYR A 75 -3.57 6.22 10.51
C TYR A 75 -2.48 6.77 11.44
N ASN A 76 -2.09 6.06 12.49
CA ASN A 76 -0.97 6.45 13.33
C ASN A 76 0.35 6.35 12.53
N GLN A 77 1.00 7.50 12.33
CA GLN A 77 2.22 7.62 11.52
C GLN A 77 3.46 6.95 12.13
N ASP A 78 3.44 6.65 13.43
CA ASP A 78 4.48 5.87 14.10
C ASP A 78 4.27 4.36 13.94
N ILE A 79 3.06 3.93 13.55
CA ILE A 79 2.75 2.52 13.29
C ILE A 79 2.79 2.23 11.79
N PHE A 80 2.11 3.04 10.99
CA PHE A 80 1.97 2.83 9.55
C PHE A 80 2.60 3.96 8.74
N TYR A 81 3.50 3.56 7.84
CA TYR A 81 3.87 4.30 6.65
C TYR A 81 3.03 3.79 5.47
N LEU A 82 2.02 4.55 5.08
CA LEU A 82 1.10 4.23 4.00
C LEU A 82 1.57 4.92 2.71
N THR A 83 1.95 4.12 1.72
CA THR A 83 2.41 4.59 0.41
C THR A 83 1.92 3.68 -0.71
N SER A 84 2.34 3.92 -1.94
CA SER A 84 1.93 3.18 -3.14
C SER A 84 3.00 3.20 -4.22
N LEU A 85 2.89 2.33 -5.22
CA LEU A 85 3.79 2.36 -6.39
C LEU A 85 3.73 3.68 -7.13
N ALA A 86 2.54 4.29 -7.22
CA ALA A 86 2.36 5.66 -7.65
C ALA A 86 1.69 6.48 -6.54
N HIS A 87 2.16 7.71 -6.37
CA HIS A 87 1.65 8.63 -5.34
C HIS A 87 0.43 9.43 -5.80
N CYS A 88 0.10 9.44 -7.10
CA CYS A 88 -1.03 10.18 -7.64
C CYS A 88 -2.10 9.23 -8.18
N TYR A 89 -3.35 9.68 -8.18
CA TYR A 89 -4.44 8.96 -8.82
C TYR A 89 -4.14 8.78 -10.30
N PRO A 90 -4.16 7.55 -10.83
CA PRO A 90 -3.72 7.35 -12.19
C PRO A 90 -4.79 7.73 -13.23
N GLY A 91 -6.00 8.10 -12.83
CA GLY A 91 -7.15 8.27 -13.71
C GLY A 91 -7.93 6.97 -13.93
N LYS A 92 -9.15 7.09 -14.46
CA LYS A 92 -10.04 5.95 -14.68
C LYS A 92 -9.61 5.18 -15.93
N ALA A 93 -9.59 3.85 -15.87
CA ALA A 93 -9.35 3.03 -17.05
C ALA A 93 -10.58 3.04 -17.97
N ALA A 94 -10.38 2.77 -19.27
CA ALA A 94 -11.49 2.63 -20.23
C ALA A 94 -12.45 1.47 -19.88
N GLY A 95 -11.93 0.46 -19.17
CA GLY A 95 -12.70 -0.65 -18.63
C GLY A 95 -13.13 -0.41 -17.17
N SER A 96 -12.91 -1.41 -16.32
CA SER A 96 -13.20 -1.32 -14.88
C SER A 96 -11.97 -0.88 -14.09
N GLY A 97 -12.22 -0.10 -13.05
CA GLY A 97 -11.19 0.38 -12.12
C GLY A 97 -10.31 1.50 -12.67
N ASP A 98 -9.16 1.66 -12.04
CA ASP A 98 -8.23 2.74 -12.32
C ASP A 98 -7.09 2.27 -13.24
N ARG A 99 -6.47 3.23 -13.95
CA ARG A 99 -5.31 2.95 -14.79
C ARG A 99 -4.17 2.36 -13.95
N PRO A 100 -3.28 1.54 -14.54
CA PRO A 100 -2.11 1.04 -13.83
C PRO A 100 -1.18 2.19 -13.41
N PRO A 101 -0.43 2.04 -12.30
CA PRO A 101 0.48 3.07 -11.82
C PRO A 101 1.60 3.29 -12.85
N PRO A 102 2.00 4.55 -13.13
CA PRO A 102 3.14 4.82 -13.99
C PRO A 102 4.44 4.29 -13.37
N LYS A 103 5.18 3.45 -14.10
CA LYS A 103 6.45 2.84 -13.63
C LYS A 103 7.47 3.86 -13.12
N CYS A 104 7.49 5.06 -13.70
CA CYS A 104 8.44 6.10 -13.34
C CYS A 104 8.25 6.66 -11.92
N CYS A 105 7.03 6.63 -11.37
CA CYS A 105 6.76 7.15 -10.03
C CYS A 105 7.44 6.27 -8.97
N TYR A 106 7.27 4.95 -9.09
CA TYR A 106 7.92 3.97 -8.23
C TYR A 106 9.45 4.12 -8.25
N GLN A 107 10.04 4.20 -9.45
CA GLN A 107 11.49 4.30 -9.60
C GLN A 107 12.05 5.57 -8.96
N LYS A 108 11.29 6.67 -9.05
CA LYS A 108 11.67 7.96 -8.52
C LYS A 108 11.52 8.05 -7.00
N TRP A 109 10.40 7.59 -6.44
CA TRP A 109 10.06 7.89 -5.03
C TRP A 109 10.12 6.67 -4.11
N LEU A 110 9.44 5.58 -4.45
CA LEU A 110 9.31 4.43 -3.54
C LEU A 110 10.65 3.80 -3.17
N ASN A 111 11.60 3.75 -4.11
CA ASN A 111 12.95 3.28 -3.81
C ASN A 111 13.68 4.13 -2.76
N GLN A 112 13.40 5.43 -2.71
CA GLN A 112 13.97 6.33 -1.69
C GLN A 112 13.24 6.15 -0.36
N GLU A 113 11.90 6.06 -0.38
CA GLU A 113 11.09 5.79 0.81
C GLU A 113 11.53 4.49 1.50
N MET A 114 11.69 3.40 0.75
CA MET A 114 12.14 2.09 1.27
C MET A 114 13.57 2.10 1.85
N LYS A 115 14.40 3.08 1.47
CA LYS A 115 15.75 3.26 2.05
C LYS A 115 15.71 4.05 3.34
N LEU A 116 14.84 5.05 3.42
CA LEU A 116 14.80 5.96 4.56
C LEU A 116 13.89 5.49 5.69
N VAL A 117 12.78 4.82 5.37
CA VAL A 117 11.82 4.34 6.37
C VAL A 117 12.40 3.11 7.07
N ASN A 118 12.59 3.22 8.38
CA ASN A 118 13.12 2.17 9.23
C ASN A 118 12.01 1.23 9.73
N ASN A 119 11.22 0.69 8.80
CA ASN A 119 10.16 -0.27 9.14
C ASN A 119 10.73 -1.63 9.56
N GLU A 120 9.94 -2.41 10.28
CA GLU A 120 10.28 -3.78 10.67
C GLU A 120 9.61 -4.81 9.74
N ILE A 121 8.44 -4.46 9.19
CA ILE A 121 7.63 -5.33 8.33
C ILE A 121 7.07 -4.58 7.12
N TYR A 122 6.92 -5.28 5.99
CA TYR A 122 6.20 -4.80 4.82
C TYR A 122 4.82 -5.44 4.69
N ILE A 123 3.84 -4.65 4.25
CA ILE A 123 2.56 -5.16 3.77
C ILE A 123 2.37 -4.71 2.32
N ILE A 124 2.31 -5.66 1.39
CA ILE A 124 2.17 -5.41 -0.04
C ILE A 124 0.72 -5.71 -0.44
N VAL A 125 0.00 -4.71 -0.95
CA VAL A 125 -1.44 -4.84 -1.23
C VAL A 125 -1.69 -4.80 -2.73
N GLY A 126 -2.21 -5.90 -3.28
CA GLY A 126 -2.66 -6.02 -4.66
C GLY A 126 -1.62 -6.59 -5.63
N SER A 127 -2.11 -7.03 -6.79
CA SER A 127 -1.32 -7.74 -7.80
C SER A 127 -0.21 -6.90 -8.42
N TYR A 128 -0.46 -5.61 -8.67
CA TYR A 128 0.56 -4.72 -9.26
C TYR A 128 1.76 -4.54 -8.32
N SER A 129 1.51 -4.28 -7.05
CA SER A 129 2.56 -4.17 -6.03
C SER A 129 3.27 -5.50 -5.79
N ALA A 130 2.52 -6.60 -5.69
CA ALA A 130 3.10 -7.94 -5.55
C ALA A 130 4.01 -8.30 -6.74
N LYS A 131 3.57 -8.05 -7.98
CA LYS A 131 4.34 -8.35 -9.20
C LYS A 131 5.63 -7.54 -9.29
N LEU A 132 5.67 -6.33 -8.73
CA LEU A 132 6.89 -5.54 -8.71
C LEU A 132 7.97 -6.17 -7.82
N PHE A 133 7.60 -6.63 -6.63
CA PHE A 133 8.55 -7.18 -5.65
C PHE A 133 8.81 -8.68 -5.84
N PHE A 134 7.87 -9.41 -6.44
CA PHE A 134 7.92 -10.85 -6.65
C PHE A 134 7.49 -11.20 -8.09
N PRO A 135 8.30 -10.84 -9.11
CA PRO A 135 7.89 -10.94 -10.51
C PRO A 135 7.56 -12.35 -11.00
N ASP A 136 8.19 -13.37 -10.40
CA ASP A 136 8.10 -14.77 -10.83
C ASP A 136 7.10 -15.60 -10.01
N LYS A 137 6.37 -14.99 -9.08
CA LYS A 137 5.41 -15.68 -8.20
C LYS A 137 3.97 -15.28 -8.51
N LYS A 138 3.04 -16.24 -8.40
CA LYS A 138 1.61 -15.95 -8.52
C LYS A 138 1.11 -15.26 -7.24
N LEU A 139 0.17 -14.33 -7.39
CA LEU A 139 -0.42 -13.61 -6.25
C LEU A 139 -1.00 -14.57 -5.21
N THR A 140 -1.70 -15.62 -5.64
CA THR A 140 -2.31 -16.59 -4.72
C THR A 140 -1.26 -17.23 -3.81
N ASP A 141 -0.17 -17.72 -4.38
CA ASP A 141 0.92 -18.37 -3.64
C ASP A 141 1.55 -17.38 -2.63
N LEU A 142 1.76 -16.13 -3.07
CA LEU A 142 2.30 -15.07 -2.21
C LEU A 142 1.40 -14.76 -1.00
N VAL A 143 0.07 -14.80 -1.18
CA VAL A 143 -0.90 -14.46 -0.12
C VAL A 143 -0.90 -15.49 1.00
N PHE A 144 -0.72 -16.77 0.66
CA PHE A 144 -0.79 -17.87 1.61
C PHE A 144 0.50 -18.15 2.38
N GLU A 145 1.58 -17.42 2.06
CA GLU A 145 2.89 -17.63 2.66
C GLU A 145 3.48 -16.32 3.22
N ASN A 146 4.35 -16.44 4.22
CA ASN A 146 5.16 -15.32 4.67
C ASN A 146 6.33 -15.12 3.71
N GLN A 147 6.44 -13.93 3.13
CA GLN A 147 7.53 -13.58 2.22
C GLN A 147 8.65 -12.84 2.95
N ARG A 148 9.74 -12.60 2.23
CA ARG A 148 10.85 -11.75 2.67
C ARG A 148 11.17 -10.71 1.60
N LEU A 149 11.32 -9.47 2.03
CA LEU A 149 11.79 -8.35 1.21
C LEU A 149 12.81 -7.57 2.03
N ASN A 150 14.01 -7.35 1.49
CA ASN A 150 15.12 -6.73 2.21
C ASN A 150 15.38 -7.37 3.59
N ASN A 151 15.33 -8.71 3.66
CA ASN A 151 15.44 -9.53 4.89
C ASN A 151 14.32 -9.32 5.95
N LYS A 152 13.36 -8.43 5.70
CA LYS A 152 12.23 -8.16 6.60
C LYS A 152 11.05 -9.07 6.27
N LEU A 153 10.25 -9.41 7.28
CA LEU A 153 8.99 -10.12 7.07
C LEU A 153 8.11 -9.31 6.12
N THR A 154 7.46 -10.00 5.18
CA THR A 154 6.60 -9.35 4.18
C THR A 154 5.31 -10.13 4.04
N ILE A 155 4.19 -9.45 4.26
CA ILE A 155 2.85 -9.99 4.07
C ILE A 155 2.32 -9.47 2.74
N VAL A 156 1.85 -10.37 1.88
CA VAL A 156 1.20 -10.01 0.63
C VAL A 156 -0.30 -10.23 0.79
N LEU A 157 -1.09 -9.24 0.36
CA LEU A 157 -2.54 -9.28 0.40
C LEU A 157 -3.12 -9.13 -1.01
N PRO A 158 -4.22 -9.84 -1.33
CA PRO A 158 -4.98 -9.51 -2.52
C PRO A 158 -5.55 -8.10 -2.38
N HIS A 159 -5.87 -7.43 -3.49
CA HIS A 159 -6.49 -6.11 -3.40
C HIS A 159 -7.88 -6.23 -2.75
N PRO A 160 -8.22 -5.45 -1.71
CA PRO A 160 -9.49 -5.54 -0.98
C PRO A 160 -10.67 -4.91 -1.74
N SER A 161 -10.85 -5.29 -3.02
CA SER A 161 -11.93 -4.81 -3.88
C SER A 161 -13.06 -5.83 -4.01
N PRO A 162 -14.33 -5.40 -4.11
CA PRO A 162 -15.45 -6.27 -4.50
C PRO A 162 -15.21 -7.01 -5.82
N LEU A 163 -14.42 -6.42 -6.73
CA LEU A 163 -14.08 -7.02 -8.01
C LEU A 163 -13.30 -8.35 -7.87
N ASN A 164 -12.69 -8.59 -6.71
CA ASN A 164 -11.96 -9.82 -6.42
C ASN A 164 -12.83 -10.93 -5.80
N MET A 165 -14.17 -10.80 -5.83
CA MET A 165 -15.07 -11.79 -5.23
C MET A 165 -14.88 -13.21 -5.77
N ARG A 166 -14.61 -13.35 -7.07
CA ARG A 166 -14.29 -14.66 -7.67
C ARG A 166 -13.02 -15.27 -7.07
N TRP A 167 -12.00 -14.46 -6.81
CA TRP A 167 -10.77 -14.91 -6.17
C TRP A 167 -11.04 -15.36 -4.73
N PHE A 168 -11.80 -14.59 -3.94
CA PHE A 168 -12.12 -14.99 -2.56
C PHE A 168 -12.92 -16.29 -2.49
N LYS A 169 -13.91 -16.48 -3.38
CA LYS A 169 -14.68 -17.74 -3.47
C LYS A 169 -13.82 -18.95 -3.84
N ALA A 170 -12.81 -18.76 -4.69
CA ALA A 170 -11.89 -19.81 -5.09
C ALA A 170 -10.79 -20.10 -4.05
N ASN A 171 -10.58 -19.20 -3.08
CA ASN A 171 -9.50 -19.26 -2.10
C ASN A 171 -10.06 -19.19 -0.67
N LEU A 172 -10.92 -20.14 -0.32
CA LEU A 172 -11.64 -20.19 0.97
C LEU A 172 -10.71 -20.18 2.19
N GLY A 173 -9.48 -20.68 2.04
CA GLY A 173 -8.46 -20.64 3.10
C GLY A 173 -8.00 -19.22 3.47
N PHE A 174 -8.36 -18.19 2.70
CA PHE A 174 -7.94 -16.81 2.97
C PHE A 174 -8.44 -16.30 4.32
N GLU A 175 -9.62 -16.74 4.78
CA GLU A 175 -10.13 -16.36 6.11
C GLU A 175 -9.23 -16.90 7.25
N ASN A 176 -8.73 -18.12 7.12
CA ASN A 176 -7.75 -18.67 8.08
C ASN A 176 -6.43 -17.90 8.01
N ARG A 177 -5.99 -17.57 6.79
CA ARG A 177 -4.79 -16.75 6.59
C ARG A 177 -4.94 -15.36 7.23
N LEU A 178 -6.12 -14.76 7.20
CA LEU A 178 -6.39 -13.48 7.88
C LEU A 178 -6.23 -13.59 9.40
N VAL A 179 -6.56 -14.72 10.03
CA VAL A 179 -6.33 -14.92 11.47
C VAL A 179 -4.85 -14.82 11.83
N GLU A 180 -3.96 -15.39 11.01
CA GLU A 180 -2.51 -15.28 11.18
C GLU A 180 -2.02 -13.85 10.96
N ILE A 181 -2.49 -13.20 9.90
CA ILE A 181 -2.11 -11.83 9.56
C ILE A 181 -2.52 -10.85 10.67
N ARG A 182 -3.71 -11.02 11.26
CA ARG A 182 -4.17 -10.22 12.41
C ARG A 182 -3.20 -10.30 13.58
N LYS A 183 -2.76 -11.52 13.95
CA LYS A 183 -1.78 -11.71 15.03
C LYS A 183 -0.46 -11.01 14.75
N ILE A 184 0.01 -11.10 13.50
CA ILE A 184 1.24 -10.42 13.07
C ILE A 184 1.07 -8.90 13.19
N ILE A 185 0.00 -8.33 12.64
CA ILE A 185 -0.24 -6.87 12.66
C ILE A 185 -0.43 -6.36 14.08
N ALA A 186 -1.20 -7.07 14.92
CA ALA A 186 -1.45 -6.70 16.31
C ALA A 186 -0.13 -6.54 17.10
N ALA A 187 0.83 -7.46 16.91
CA ALA A 187 2.14 -7.39 17.56
C ALA A 187 2.89 -6.08 17.24
N TYR A 188 2.85 -5.61 15.99
CA TYR A 188 3.48 -4.33 15.61
C TYR A 188 2.67 -3.12 16.08
N CYS A 189 1.34 -3.23 16.15
CA CYS A 189 0.47 -2.17 16.66
C CYS A 189 0.53 -2.01 18.18
N GLY A 190 1.18 -2.92 18.91
CA GLY A 190 1.18 -2.94 20.38
C GLY A 190 -0.17 -3.36 20.98
N LEU A 191 -1.00 -4.03 20.19
CA LEU A 191 -2.28 -4.60 20.60
C LEU A 191 -2.02 -6.02 21.10
N LYS A 192 -2.30 -6.29 22.36
CA LYS A 192 -2.17 -7.62 22.98
C LYS A 192 -3.37 -8.49 22.67
#